data_AF-A0ABD1TKP3-F1
#
_entry.id   AF-A0ABD1TKP3-F1
#
_cell.length_a   1.000
_cell.length_b   1.000
_cell.length_c   1.000
_cell.angle_alpha   90.00
_cell.angle_beta   90.00
_cell.angle_gamma   90.00
#
_symmetry.space_group_name_H-M   'P 1'
#
loop_
_entity.id
_entity.type
_entity.pdbx_description
1 polymer ?
#
loop_
_entity_poly.entity_id
_entity_poly.type
_entity_poly.pdbx_seq_one_letter_code
_entity_poly.pdbx_strand_id
1 'polypeptide(L)'
;MFQQHFVFGIMNLIGCWFGAVSCCHDAGGLVGQYKFGGRSGGCVAFLGVAKLVLGLVLGSSLVNILDQFPVGVLGVLLLFVGIELAMCSRDMNSKEESVVMLICTAVSFVSSSAAPGFLCGIFAS
;
A
#
# COMPACT_ATOMS: atom_id res chain seq x y z
N MET A 1 10.81 -13.10 10.08
CA MET A 1 9.96 -13.27 8.88
C MET A 1 8.68 -14.07 9.19
N PHE A 2 8.74 -15.31 9.70
CA PHE A 2 7.56 -16.15 9.97
C PHE A 2 6.47 -15.51 10.87
N GLN A 3 6.89 -14.77 11.92
CA GLN A 3 5.95 -14.07 12.81
C GLN A 3 5.11 -12.98 12.12
N GLN A 4 5.63 -12.29 11.08
CA GLN A 4 4.87 -11.21 10.44
C GLN A 4 3.77 -11.75 9.51
N HIS A 5 4.04 -12.83 8.77
CA HIS A 5 3.03 -13.46 7.91
C HIS A 5 1.81 -13.95 8.70
N PHE A 6 2.03 -14.52 9.88
CA PHE A 6 0.94 -14.97 10.76
C PHE A 6 0.04 -13.81 11.19
N VAL A 7 0.63 -12.68 11.57
CA VAL A 7 -0.11 -11.49 12.01
C VAL A 7 -0.93 -10.88 10.86
N PHE A 8 -0.34 -10.72 9.67
CA PHE A 8 -1.08 -10.24 8.50
C PHE A 8 -2.24 -11.19 8.12
N GLY A 9 -2.02 -12.51 8.24
CA GLY A 9 -3.04 -13.53 8.00
C GLY A 9 -4.24 -13.40 8.95
N ILE A 10 -3.98 -13.25 10.26
CA ILE A 10 -5.02 -13.01 11.26
C ILE A 10 -5.76 -11.70 10.98
N MET A 11 -5.03 -10.61 10.71
CA MET A 11 -5.62 -9.30 10.43
C MET A 11 -6.54 -9.35 9.21
N ASN A 12 -6.14 -10.04 8.14
CA ASN A 12 -6.97 -10.16 6.95
C ASN A 12 -8.20 -11.06 7.20
N LEU A 13 -8.04 -12.19 7.91
CA LEU A 13 -9.15 -13.09 8.22
C LEU A 13 -10.24 -12.39 9.04
N ILE A 14 -9.85 -11.59 10.03
CA ILE A 14 -10.76 -10.81 10.85
C ILE A 14 -11.32 -9.62 10.05
N GLY A 15 -10.46 -8.92 9.29
CA GLY A 15 -10.83 -7.73 8.52
C GLY A 15 -11.84 -8.00 7.41
N CYS A 16 -11.76 -9.15 6.74
CA CYS A 16 -12.71 -9.54 5.69
C CYS A 16 -14.17 -9.56 6.19
N TRP A 17 -14.41 -9.94 7.46
CA TRP A 17 -15.77 -9.94 8.02
C TRP A 17 -16.36 -8.53 8.10
N PHE A 18 -15.50 -7.52 8.31
CA PHE A 18 -15.91 -6.12 8.40
C PHE A 18 -15.84 -5.38 7.05
N GLY A 19 -15.64 -6.09 5.94
CA GLY A 19 -15.49 -5.49 4.61
C GLY A 19 -14.19 -4.68 4.45
N ALA A 20 -13.17 -4.94 5.28
CA ALA A 20 -11.89 -4.28 5.16
C ALA A 20 -11.13 -4.76 3.92
N VAL A 21 -10.34 -3.86 3.33
CA VAL A 21 -9.42 -4.20 2.24
C VAL A 21 -8.25 -5.02 2.76
N SER A 22 -7.71 -5.90 1.92
CA SER A 22 -6.60 -6.77 2.27
C SER A 22 -5.39 -5.96 2.74
N CYS A 23 -4.89 -6.28 3.94
CA CYS A 23 -3.73 -5.62 4.51
C CYS A 23 -2.45 -6.38 4.18
N CYS A 24 -1.44 -5.64 3.73
CA CYS A 24 -0.11 -6.13 3.41
C CYS A 24 0.93 -5.36 4.23
N HIS A 25 2.21 -5.68 4.05
CA HIS A 25 3.29 -4.87 4.61
C HIS A 25 3.33 -3.50 3.90
N ASP A 26 2.96 -2.45 4.62
CA ASP A 26 3.03 -1.07 4.13
C ASP A 26 4.33 -0.40 4.60
N ALA A 27 5.20 -0.06 3.66
CA ALA A 27 6.45 0.64 3.94
C ALA A 27 6.29 2.17 3.82
N GLY A 28 5.52 2.66 2.84
CA GLY A 28 5.43 4.08 2.52
C GLY A 28 4.79 4.93 3.62
N GLY A 29 3.67 4.45 4.17
CA GLY A 29 2.99 5.12 5.28
C GLY A 29 3.81 5.07 6.56
N LEU A 30 4.49 3.94 6.82
CA LEU A 30 5.36 3.79 7.99
C LEU A 30 6.58 4.73 7.94
N VAL A 31 7.19 4.89 6.75
CA VAL A 31 8.28 5.86 6.52
C VAL A 31 7.79 7.28 6.69
N GLY A 32 6.56 7.60 6.25
CA GLY A 32 5.92 8.88 6.52
C GLY A 32 5.83 9.17 8.03
N GLN A 33 5.29 8.23 8.81
CA GLN A 33 5.22 8.35 10.27
C GLN A 33 6.60 8.53 10.90
N TYR A 34 7.60 7.81 10.39
CA TYR A 34 8.97 7.92 10.84
C TYR A 34 9.56 9.33 10.57
N LYS A 35 9.29 9.91 9.40
CA LYS A 35 9.68 11.31 9.06
C LYS A 35 8.96 12.35 9.92
N PHE A 36 7.75 12.06 10.39
CA PHE A 36 7.03 12.91 11.35
C PHE A 36 7.44 12.68 12.82
N GLY A 37 8.43 11.82 13.08
CA GLY A 37 8.99 11.59 14.42
C GLY A 37 8.40 10.37 15.16
N GLY A 38 7.49 9.63 14.55
CA GLY A 38 6.94 8.39 15.10
C GLY A 38 7.93 7.23 14.99
N ARG A 39 8.64 6.92 16.07
CA ARG A 39 9.66 5.84 16.13
C ARG A 39 9.16 4.52 16.72
N SER A 40 7.91 4.45 17.18
CA SER A 40 7.32 3.27 17.84
C SER A 40 6.04 2.82 17.16
N GLY A 41 5.80 1.50 17.16
CA GLY A 41 4.53 0.90 16.73
C GLY A 41 3.32 1.41 17.53
N GLY A 42 3.53 1.89 18.76
CA GLY A 42 2.48 2.52 19.56
C GLY A 42 1.95 3.83 18.95
N CYS A 43 2.81 4.62 18.28
CA CYS A 43 2.38 5.83 17.58
C CYS A 43 1.45 5.50 16.41
N VAL A 44 1.81 4.45 15.65
CA VAL A 44 1.00 3.96 14.52
C VAL A 44 -0.33 3.40 15.01
N ALA A 45 -0.33 2.64 16.12
CA ALA A 45 -1.54 2.13 16.74
C ALA A 45 -2.47 3.26 17.21
N PHE A 46 -1.94 4.28 17.87
CA PHE A 46 -2.72 5.43 18.32
C PHE A 46 -3.36 6.20 17.16
N LEU A 47 -2.60 6.44 16.08
CA LEU A 47 -3.12 7.10 14.88
C LEU A 47 -4.19 6.25 14.17
N GLY A 48 -4.02 4.92 14.16
CA GLY A 48 -5.04 3.99 13.67
C GLY A 48 -6.33 4.06 14.48
N VAL A 49 -6.23 4.03 15.82
CA VAL A 49 -7.38 4.15 16.73
C VAL A 49 -8.06 5.51 16.59
N ALA A 50 -7.29 6.60 16.53
CA ALA A 50 -7.84 7.94 16.31
C ALA A 50 -8.62 8.01 15.00
N LYS A 51 -8.09 7.47 13.89
CA LYS A 51 -8.80 7.40 12.61
C LYS A 51 -10.08 6.57 12.69
N LEU A 52 -10.06 5.45 13.44
CA LEU A 52 -11.22 4.59 13.65
C LEU A 52 -12.33 5.32 14.43
N VAL A 53 -11.97 5.97 15.54
CA VAL A 53 -12.91 6.77 16.35
C VAL A 53 -13.50 7.91 15.51
N LEU A 54 -12.66 8.60 14.73
CA LEU A 54 -13.11 9.69 13.86
C LEU A 54 -14.07 9.18 12.77
N GLY A 55 -13.81 8.01 12.20
CA GLY A 55 -14.68 7.35 11.23
C GLY A 55 -16.03 6.92 11.82
N LEU A 56 -16.05 6.40 13.05
CA LEU A 56 -17.29 6.02 13.73
C LEU A 56 -18.14 7.22 14.16
N VAL A 57 -17.51 8.30 14.65
CA VAL A 57 -18.22 9.47 15.20
C VAL A 57 -18.63 10.45 14.11
N LEU A 58 -17.80 10.67 13.08
CA LEU A 58 -18.03 11.69 12.05
C LEU A 58 -18.22 11.12 10.63
N GLY A 59 -18.33 9.80 10.45
CA GLY A 59 -18.23 9.12 9.15
C GLY A 59 -18.91 9.82 7.97
N SER A 60 -20.17 10.24 8.10
CA SER A 60 -20.91 10.93 7.02
C SER A 60 -20.45 12.37 6.77
N SER A 61 -20.06 13.11 7.81
CA SER A 61 -19.54 14.48 7.67
C SER A 61 -18.10 14.48 7.16
N LEU A 62 -17.30 13.51 7.58
CA LEU A 62 -15.91 13.38 7.17
C LEU A 62 -15.82 13.06 5.67
N VAL A 63 -16.69 12.18 5.14
CA VAL A 63 -16.77 11.90 3.70
C VAL A 63 -17.06 13.17 2.88
N ASN A 64 -17.97 14.02 3.36
CA ASN A 64 -18.30 15.27 2.66
C ASN A 64 -17.10 16.24 2.64
N ILE A 65 -16.34 16.30 3.74
CA ILE A 65 -15.12 17.12 3.83
C ILE A 65 -13.97 16.53 3.00
N LEU A 66 -13.85 15.20 2.93
CA LEU A 66 -12.86 14.53 2.09
C LEU A 66 -13.17 14.66 0.60
N ASP A 67 -14.44 14.79 0.23
CA ASP A 67 -14.85 15.07 -1.17
C ASP A 67 -14.40 16.47 -1.62
N GLN A 68 -14.33 17.43 -0.69
CA GLN A 68 -13.74 18.75 -0.95
C GLN A 68 -12.20 18.72 -1.05
N PHE A 69 -11.57 17.59 -0.74
CA PHE A 69 -10.12 17.48 -0.81
C PHE A 69 -9.68 17.40 -2.29
N PRO A 70 -8.75 18.26 -2.73
CA PRO A 70 -8.39 18.33 -4.14
C PRO A 70 -7.74 17.02 -4.60
N VAL A 71 -8.39 16.33 -5.54
CA VAL A 71 -7.89 15.10 -6.17
C VAL A 71 -6.47 15.25 -6.76
N GLY A 72 -6.08 16.48 -7.12
CA GLY A 72 -4.73 16.79 -7.59
C GLY A 72 -3.65 16.53 -6.54
N VAL A 73 -3.90 16.84 -5.27
CA VAL A 73 -2.93 16.57 -4.19
C VAL A 73 -2.80 15.07 -3.99
N LEU A 74 -3.93 14.34 -3.92
CA LEU A 74 -3.92 12.89 -3.77
C LEU A 74 -3.15 12.21 -4.92
N GLY A 75 -3.36 12.67 -6.15
CA GLY A 75 -2.64 12.20 -7.33
C GLY A 75 -1.13 12.42 -7.25
N VAL A 76 -0.67 13.59 -6.78
CA VAL A 76 0.77 13.87 -6.61
C VAL A 76 1.41 12.96 -5.56
N LEU A 77 0.74 12.72 -4.43
CA LEU A 77 1.24 11.79 -3.41
C LEU A 77 1.35 10.36 -3.96
N LEU A 78 0.33 9.90 -4.70
CA LEU A 78 0.32 8.60 -5.36
C LEU A 78 1.44 8.48 -6.39
N LEU A 79 1.68 9.51 -7.20
CA LEU A 79 2.78 9.53 -8.17
C LEU A 79 4.14 9.49 -7.48
N PHE A 80 4.32 10.25 -6.39
CA PHE A 80 5.58 10.25 -5.65
C PHE A 80 5.90 8.86 -5.08
N VAL A 81 4.93 8.21 -4.43
CA VAL A 81 5.09 6.83 -3.92
C VAL A 81 5.32 5.84 -5.07
N GLY A 82 4.61 6.00 -6.19
CA GLY A 82 4.81 5.16 -7.38
C GLY A 82 6.21 5.29 -7.98
N ILE A 83 6.76 6.50 -8.06
CA ILE A 83 8.13 6.75 -8.53
C ILE A 83 9.14 6.12 -7.56
N GLU A 84 8.96 6.28 -6.25
CA GLU A 84 9.85 5.68 -5.24
C GLU A 84 9.89 4.15 -5.38
N LEU A 85 8.73 3.51 -5.54
CA LEU A 85 8.62 2.06 -5.79
C LEU A 85 9.27 1.64 -7.12
N ALA A 86 9.10 2.45 -8.17
CA ALA A 86 9.71 2.20 -9.48
C ALA A 86 11.24 2.35 -9.46
N MET A 87 11.78 3.29 -8.68
CA MET A 87 13.23 3.46 -8.52
C MET A 87 13.85 2.27 -7.78
N CYS A 88 13.20 1.78 -6.72
CA CYS A 88 13.60 0.54 -6.03
C CYS A 88 13.62 -0.65 -6.99
N SER A 89 12.66 -0.70 -7.92
CA SER A 89 12.57 -1.74 -8.95
C SER A 89 13.65 -1.65 -10.02
N ARG A 90 14.19 -0.45 -10.26
CA ARG A 90 15.24 -0.20 -11.25
C ARG A 90 16.64 -0.49 -10.71
N ASP A 91 16.82 -0.49 -9.40
CA ASP A 91 18.09 -0.80 -8.70
C ASP A 91 18.46 -2.30 -8.75
N MET A 92 17.77 -3.09 -9.56
CA MET A 92 18.09 -4.50 -9.78
C MET A 92 19.40 -4.61 -10.57
N ASN A 93 20.39 -5.31 -10.03
CA ASN A 93 21.74 -5.38 -10.59
C ASN A 93 21.84 -6.15 -11.92
N SER A 94 20.85 -6.98 -12.24
CA SER A 94 20.82 -7.82 -13.45
C SER A 94 19.83 -7.32 -14.49
N LYS A 95 20.26 -7.35 -15.76
CA LYS A 95 19.45 -7.02 -16.94
C LYS A 95 18.23 -7.92 -17.11
N GLU A 96 18.30 -9.16 -16.64
CA GLU A 96 17.18 -10.12 -16.74
C GLU A 96 16.06 -9.73 -15.77
N GLU A 97 16.42 -9.45 -14.52
CA GLU A 97 15.49 -9.00 -13.48
C GLU A 97 14.76 -7.69 -13.85
N SER A 98 15.48 -6.73 -14.44
CA SER A 98 14.88 -5.47 -14.91
C SER A 98 13.90 -5.69 -16.06
N VAL A 99 14.12 -6.69 -16.91
CA VAL A 99 13.21 -7.04 -18.01
C VAL A 99 11.95 -7.73 -17.46
N VAL A 100 12.11 -8.66 -16.50
CA VAL A 100 10.98 -9.34 -15.83
C VAL A 100 10.06 -8.33 -15.15
N MET A 101 10.61 -7.36 -14.42
CA MET A 101 9.83 -6.28 -13.79
C MET A 101 9.07 -5.41 -14.79
N LEU A 102 9.68 -5.09 -15.93
CA LEU A 102 9.06 -4.27 -16.98
C LEU A 102 7.89 -5.03 -17.63
N ILE A 103 8.09 -6.33 -17.94
CA ILE A 103 7.04 -7.19 -18.49
C ILE A 103 5.88 -7.34 -17.50
N CYS A 104 6.17 -7.64 -16.22
CA CYS A 104 5.16 -7.76 -15.16
C CYS A 104 4.32 -6.47 -15.01
N THR A 105 4.97 -5.31 -15.06
CA THR A 105 4.30 -4.01 -14.99
C THR A 105 3.42 -3.76 -16.23
N ALA A 106 3.94 -4.05 -17.43
CA ALA A 106 3.18 -3.90 -18.67
C ALA A 106 1.93 -4.80 -18.70
N VAL A 107 2.06 -6.07 -18.27
CA VAL A 107 0.95 -7.02 -18.18
C VAL A 107 -0.07 -6.59 -17.12
N SER A 108 0.38 -6.03 -16.00
CA SER A 108 -0.52 -5.52 -14.95
C SER A 108 -1.33 -4.30 -15.43
N PHE A 109 -0.69 -3.42 -16.19
CA PHE A 109 -1.33 -2.21 -16.72
C PHE A 109 -2.38 -2.53 -17.79
N VAL A 110 -2.06 -3.44 -18.73
CA VAL A 110 -3.03 -3.83 -19.78
C VAL A 110 -4.22 -4.59 -19.20
N SER A 111 -4.01 -5.40 -18.16
CA SER A 111 -5.10 -6.19 -17.58
C SER A 111 -5.91 -5.45 -16.52
N SER A 112 -5.53 -4.20 -16.16
CA SER A 112 -6.10 -3.46 -15.02
C SER A 112 -6.09 -4.27 -13.70
N SER A 113 -5.24 -5.29 -13.60
CA SER A 113 -5.16 -6.20 -12.45
C SER A 113 -3.74 -6.70 -12.27
N ALA A 114 -3.31 -6.86 -11.02
CA ALA A 114 -1.94 -7.29 -10.71
C ALA A 114 -1.75 -8.82 -10.83
N ALA A 115 -2.83 -9.59 -10.89
CA ALA A 115 -2.79 -11.06 -10.94
C ALA A 115 -2.03 -11.63 -12.16
N PRO A 116 -2.33 -11.22 -13.42
CA PRO A 116 -1.62 -11.76 -14.58
C PRO A 116 -0.17 -11.27 -14.66
N GLY A 117 0.15 -10.07 -14.14
CA GLY A 117 1.53 -9.62 -14.04
C GLY A 117 2.36 -10.53 -13.13
N PHE A 118 1.82 -10.88 -11.96
CA PHE A 118 2.46 -11.83 -11.04
C PHE A 118 2.69 -13.21 -11.68
N LEU A 119 1.69 -13.75 -12.37
CA LEU A 119 1.84 -15.03 -13.09
C LEU A 119 2.92 -14.94 -14.17
N CYS A 120 2.92 -13.88 -14.97
CA CYS A 120 3.93 -13.67 -16.00
C CYS A 120 5.34 -13.55 -15.41
N GLY A 121 5.48 -12.92 -14.24
CA GLY A 121 6.73 -12.85 -13.50
C GLY A 121 7.26 -14.22 -13.09
N ILE A 122 6.40 -15.10 -12.58
CA ILE A 122 6.77 -16.48 -12.18
C ILE A 122 7.28 -17.30 -13.38
N PHE A 123 6.69 -17.13 -14.57
CA PHE A 123 7.14 -17.85 -15.76
C PHE A 123 8.42 -17.28 -16.37
N ALA A 124 8.77 -16.04 -16.04
CA ALA A 124 9.93 -15.34 -16.58
C ALA A 124 11.15 -15.35 -15.64
N SER A 125 10.95 -15.70 -14.36
CA SER A 125 11.98 -15.95 -13.34
C SER A 125 12.51 -17.39 -13.38
#